data_AF-A0A0W0F179-F1
#
_entry.id   AF-A0A0W0F179-F1
#
_cell.length_a   1.000
_cell.length_b   1.000
_cell.length_c   1.000
_cell.angle_alpha   90.00
_cell.angle_beta   90.00
_cell.angle_gamma   90.00
#
_symmetry.space_group_name_H-M   'P 1'
#
loop_
_entity.id
_entity.type
_entity.pdbx_description
1 polymer ?
#
loop_
_entity_poly.entity_id
_entity_poly.type
_entity_poly.pdbx_seq_one_letter_code
_entity_poly.pdbx_strand_id
1 'polypeptide(L)'
;MSWFRRPSLSQSTDPTLAEEEAGKAAILEKVMKGRQPTDLMLRCTVLDAEGNVKTISGQFKKSDLSTEHQLNPRDLRKIDSRVPNLVPTILVRKEAFLVNILHIRALVKADTVVLFDTYGSADSRLHSIFLYHLEASGR
;
A
#
# COMPACT_ATOMS: atom_id res chain seq x y z
N MET A 1 35.78 48.88 -45.45
CA MET A 1 35.58 47.41 -45.42
C MET A 1 35.48 46.96 -43.96
N SER A 2 34.81 45.84 -43.72
CA SER A 2 34.46 45.22 -42.42
C SER A 2 33.19 45.73 -41.73
N TRP A 3 32.06 45.29 -42.28
CA TRP A 3 30.83 45.06 -41.54
C TRP A 3 30.91 43.67 -40.91
N PHE A 4 31.09 43.55 -39.60
CA PHE A 4 30.72 42.32 -38.89
C PHE A 4 30.28 42.67 -37.47
N ARG A 5 28.98 42.96 -37.32
CA ARG A 5 28.29 43.03 -36.03
C ARG A 5 27.58 41.69 -35.85
N ARG A 6 28.04 40.88 -34.88
CA ARG A 6 27.34 39.64 -34.49
C ARG A 6 25.95 40.00 -33.94
N PRO A 7 24.86 39.29 -34.31
CA PRO A 7 23.61 39.43 -33.61
C PRO A 7 23.76 38.79 -32.24
N SER A 8 23.49 39.56 -31.18
CA SER A 8 23.26 39.01 -29.84
C SER A 8 21.98 38.19 -29.89
N LEU A 9 22.07 36.89 -29.60
CA LEU A 9 20.91 36.03 -29.39
C LEU A 9 20.20 36.51 -28.12
N SER A 10 19.20 37.36 -28.27
CA SER A 10 18.27 37.66 -27.18
C SER A 10 17.50 36.38 -26.90
N GLN A 11 17.70 35.77 -25.74
CA GLN A 11 16.74 34.82 -25.19
C GLN A 11 15.44 35.58 -24.96
N SER A 12 14.56 35.58 -25.95
CA SER A 12 13.15 35.89 -25.76
C SER A 12 12.55 34.69 -25.04
N THR A 13 12.60 34.69 -23.71
CA THR A 13 11.68 33.88 -22.91
C THR A 13 10.28 34.40 -23.20
N ASP A 14 9.59 33.74 -24.11
CA ASP A 14 8.22 34.05 -24.48
C ASP A 14 7.35 33.87 -23.22
N PRO A 15 6.78 34.94 -22.65
CA PRO A 15 6.10 34.89 -21.35
C PRO A 15 4.88 33.96 -21.37
N THR A 16 4.28 33.76 -22.54
CA THR A 16 3.17 32.85 -22.80
C THR A 16 3.48 31.38 -22.53
N LEU A 17 4.72 30.92 -22.79
CA LEU A 17 5.12 29.54 -22.54
C LEU A 17 5.30 29.26 -21.03
N ALA A 18 5.82 30.24 -20.29
CA ALA A 18 6.02 30.12 -18.84
C ALA A 18 4.69 30.11 -18.08
N GLU A 19 3.72 30.92 -18.53
CA GLU A 19 2.36 30.93 -17.98
C GLU A 19 1.61 29.61 -18.26
N GLU A 20 1.79 29.04 -19.46
CA GLU A 20 1.20 27.74 -19.81
C GLU A 20 1.80 26.60 -18.98
N GLU A 21 3.12 26.61 -18.76
CA GLU A 21 3.82 25.62 -17.94
C GLU A 21 3.41 25.69 -16.46
N ALA A 22 3.28 26.91 -15.92
CA ALA A 22 2.75 27.14 -14.57
C ALA A 22 1.30 26.68 -14.43
N GLY A 23 0.46 26.92 -15.44
CA GLY A 23 -0.91 26.43 -15.49
C GLY A 23 -0.99 24.90 -15.48
N LYS A 24 -0.15 24.23 -16.28
CA LYS A 24 -0.04 22.76 -16.30
C LYS A 24 0.45 22.20 -14.95
N ALA A 25 1.44 22.84 -14.34
CA ALA A 25 1.96 22.44 -13.03
C ALA A 25 0.88 22.57 -11.93
N ALA A 26 0.12 23.67 -11.92
CA ALA A 26 -0.95 23.90 -10.96
C ALA A 26 -2.11 22.91 -11.11
N ILE A 27 -2.47 22.55 -12.35
CA ILE A 27 -3.49 21.52 -12.62
C ILE A 27 -2.97 20.15 -12.15
N LEU A 28 -1.72 19.80 -12.47
CA LEU A 28 -1.10 18.56 -12.02
C LEU A 28 -1.09 18.46 -10.49
N GLU A 29 -0.70 19.53 -9.80
CA GLU A 29 -0.71 19.58 -8.33
C GLU A 29 -2.13 19.39 -7.75
N LYS A 30 -3.14 20.06 -8.33
CA LYS A 30 -4.54 19.90 -7.92
C LYS A 30 -5.03 18.47 -8.11
N VAL A 31 -4.70 17.84 -9.23
CA VAL A 31 -5.05 16.44 -9.53
C VAL A 31 -4.33 15.48 -8.56
N MET A 32 -3.09 15.77 -8.18
CA MET A 32 -2.32 14.96 -7.21
C MET A 32 -2.84 15.12 -5.78
N LYS A 33 -3.23 16.32 -5.35
CA LYS A 33 -3.83 16.56 -4.03
C LYS A 33 -5.17 15.85 -3.85
N GLY A 34 -6.02 15.83 -4.89
CA GLY A 34 -7.30 15.10 -4.87
C GLY A 34 -7.16 13.57 -4.91
N ARG A 35 -5.96 13.07 -5.24
CA ARG A 35 -5.65 11.63 -5.31
C ARG A 35 -5.02 11.06 -4.05
N GLN A 36 -4.75 11.86 -3.01
CA GLN A 36 -4.17 11.36 -1.77
C GLN A 36 -5.10 10.27 -1.21
N PRO A 37 -4.69 8.98 -1.25
CA PRO A 37 -5.47 7.93 -0.65
C PRO A 37 -5.53 8.27 0.84
N THR A 38 -6.73 8.35 1.41
CA THR A 38 -6.86 8.34 2.86
C THR A 38 -6.08 7.14 3.37
N ASP A 39 -5.07 7.40 4.20
CA ASP A 39 -4.15 6.35 4.61
C ASP A 39 -4.93 5.37 5.50
N LEU A 40 -5.28 4.23 4.91
CA LEU A 40 -6.19 3.29 5.52
C LEU A 40 -5.48 2.64 6.71
N MET A 41 -6.08 2.76 7.89
CA MET A 41 -5.66 1.98 9.05
C MET A 41 -6.19 0.55 8.91
N LEU A 42 -5.29 -0.42 8.93
CA LEU A 42 -5.56 -1.83 8.94
C LEU A 42 -5.33 -2.37 10.34
N ARG A 43 -6.28 -3.15 10.84
CA ARG A 43 -6.14 -3.85 12.12
C ARG A 43 -5.50 -5.21 11.83
N CYS A 44 -4.41 -5.54 12.52
CA CYS A 44 -3.62 -6.72 12.22
C CYS A 44 -3.16 -7.45 13.49
N THR A 45 -3.02 -8.75 13.38
CA THR A 45 -2.34 -9.61 14.35
C THR A 45 -1.05 -10.14 13.72
N VAL A 46 0.07 -10.02 14.44
CA VAL A 46 1.41 -10.35 13.93
C VAL A 46 1.98 -11.52 14.72
N LEU A 47 2.42 -12.54 13.99
CA LEU A 47 3.14 -13.70 14.51
C LEU A 47 4.61 -13.63 14.09
N ASP A 48 5.51 -14.06 14.96
CA ASP A 48 6.95 -14.18 14.68
C ASP A 48 7.30 -15.50 13.97
N ALA A 49 8.60 -15.75 13.79
CA ALA A 49 9.11 -16.92 13.06
C ALA A 49 8.84 -18.23 13.80
N GLU A 50 8.74 -18.17 15.13
CA GLU A 50 8.41 -19.28 16.02
C GLU A 50 6.89 -19.49 16.15
N GLY A 51 6.08 -18.63 15.52
CA GLY A 51 4.62 -18.69 15.57
C GLY A 51 4.01 -18.10 16.83
N ASN A 52 4.78 -17.39 17.66
CA ASN A 52 4.25 -16.69 18.83
C ASN A 52 3.59 -15.38 18.41
N VAL A 53 2.54 -15.00 19.13
CA VAL A 53 1.81 -13.76 18.86
C VAL A 53 2.55 -12.55 19.44
N LYS A 54 3.15 -11.73 18.56
CA LYS A 54 3.87 -10.50 18.94
C LYS A 54 2.94 -9.31 19.15
N THR A 55 1.86 -9.21 18.36
CA THR A 55 0.92 -8.10 18.43
C THR A 55 -0.47 -8.60 18.11
N ILE A 56 -1.44 -8.25 18.95
CA ILE A 56 -2.86 -8.56 18.73
C ILE A 56 -3.58 -7.28 18.34
N SER A 57 -4.27 -7.30 17.21
CA SER A 57 -5.17 -6.22 16.82
C SER A 57 -4.55 -4.81 16.78
N GLY A 58 -3.27 -4.74 16.44
CA GLY A 58 -2.56 -3.47 16.25
C GLY A 58 -3.10 -2.73 15.03
N GLN A 59 -3.09 -1.40 15.06
CA GLN A 59 -3.51 -0.57 13.93
C GLN A 59 -2.29 -0.04 13.18
N PHE A 60 -2.21 -0.36 11.89
CA PHE A 60 -1.10 -0.02 11.02
C PHE A 60 -1.60 0.75 9.82
N LYS A 61 -0.86 1.76 9.37
CA LYS A 61 -1.15 2.41 8.10
C LYS A 61 -0.85 1.43 6.97
N LYS A 62 -1.75 1.40 5.98
CA LYS A 62 -1.55 0.61 4.77
C LYS A 62 -0.26 1.00 4.06
N SER A 63 0.09 2.29 4.02
CA SER A 63 1.33 2.79 3.44
C SER A 63 2.58 2.24 4.15
N ASP A 64 2.57 2.23 5.48
CA ASP A 64 3.65 1.72 6.32
C ASP A 64 3.86 0.22 6.08
N LEU A 65 2.79 -0.59 6.10
CA LEU A 65 2.85 -2.02 5.79
C LEU A 65 3.35 -2.31 4.37
N SER A 66 2.99 -1.46 3.40
CA SER A 66 3.49 -1.57 2.02
C SER A 66 5.00 -1.41 1.97
N THR A 67 5.51 -0.44 2.73
CA THR A 67 6.93 -0.09 2.74
C THR A 67 7.72 -1.13 3.53
N GLU A 68 7.26 -1.47 4.73
CA GLU A 68 7.90 -2.43 5.64
C GLU A 68 8.02 -3.82 5.02
N HIS A 69 6.96 -4.30 4.37
CA HIS A 69 6.93 -5.64 3.80
C HIS A 69 7.23 -5.67 2.29
N GLN A 70 7.63 -4.53 1.71
CA GLN A 70 8.01 -4.41 0.29
C GLN A 70 6.90 -4.89 -0.65
N LEU A 71 5.66 -4.59 -0.29
CA LEU A 71 4.47 -4.97 -1.05
C LEU A 71 4.09 -3.86 -2.01
N ASN A 72 3.58 -4.23 -3.18
CA ASN A 72 3.01 -3.24 -4.08
C ASN A 72 1.68 -2.73 -3.48
N PRO A 73 1.41 -1.42 -3.47
CA PRO A 73 0.14 -0.88 -2.97
C PRO A 73 -1.11 -1.52 -3.60
N ARG A 74 -0.98 -2.06 -4.82
CA ARG A 74 -2.05 -2.80 -5.52
C ARG A 74 -2.38 -4.14 -4.86
N ASP A 75 -1.40 -4.79 -4.24
CA ASP A 75 -1.56 -6.08 -3.56
C ASP A 75 -2.31 -5.88 -2.26
N LEU A 76 -1.99 -4.78 -1.55
CA LEU A 76 -2.68 -4.39 -0.33
C LEU A 76 -4.14 -3.97 -0.56
N ARG A 77 -4.60 -3.79 -1.81
CA ARG A 77 -6.03 -3.58 -2.10
C ARG A 77 -6.84 -4.85 -1.80
N LYS A 78 -6.22 -6.03 -1.85
CA LYS A 78 -6.89 -7.32 -1.60
C LYS A 78 -7.05 -7.65 -0.12
N ILE A 79 -6.38 -6.95 0.78
CA ILE A 79 -6.46 -7.20 2.23
C ILE A 79 -7.39 -6.22 2.97
N ASP A 80 -7.91 -5.20 2.29
CA ASP A 80 -8.92 -4.31 2.88
C ASP A 80 -10.19 -5.11 3.18
N SER A 81 -10.52 -5.27 4.46
CA SER A 81 -11.68 -6.06 4.88
C SER A 81 -13.01 -5.45 4.46
N ARG A 82 -13.04 -4.16 4.12
CA ARG A 82 -14.24 -3.45 3.63
C ARG A 82 -14.59 -3.82 2.20
N VAL A 83 -13.65 -4.42 1.46
CA VAL A 83 -13.86 -4.90 0.10
C VAL A 83 -14.16 -6.40 0.16
N PRO A 84 -15.36 -6.83 -0.24
CA PRO A 84 -15.66 -8.26 -0.37
C PRO A 84 -14.76 -8.86 -1.46
N ASN A 85 -13.98 -9.90 -1.12
CA ASN A 85 -13.28 -10.71 -2.11
C ASN A 85 -14.04 -12.01 -2.31
N LEU A 86 -14.85 -12.07 -3.35
CA LEU A 86 -15.62 -13.26 -3.75
C LEU A 86 -14.73 -14.33 -4.39
N VAL A 87 -13.58 -13.93 -4.92
CA VAL A 87 -12.62 -14.82 -5.59
C VAL A 87 -11.45 -15.06 -4.63
N PRO A 88 -11.16 -16.33 -4.26
CA PRO A 88 -9.99 -16.64 -3.49
C PRO A 88 -8.72 -16.30 -4.28
N THR A 89 -7.76 -15.67 -3.63
CA THR A 89 -6.51 -15.26 -4.28
C THR A 89 -5.30 -15.62 -3.44
N ILE A 90 -4.29 -16.19 -4.09
CA ILE A 90 -2.93 -16.32 -3.56
C ILE A 90 -2.03 -15.49 -4.49
N LEU A 91 -1.47 -14.39 -3.99
CA LEU A 91 -0.54 -13.55 -4.73
C LEU A 91 0.88 -13.85 -4.27
N VAL A 92 1.67 -14.45 -5.14
CA VAL A 92 3.08 -14.77 -4.87
C VAL A 92 3.97 -13.56 -5.18
N ARG A 93 4.80 -13.18 -4.23
CA ARG A 93 5.88 -12.19 -4.36
C ARG A 93 7.19 -12.88 -3.98
N LYS A 94 8.30 -12.18 -4.23
CA LYS A 94 9.64 -12.76 -4.05
C LYS A 94 9.87 -13.26 -2.61
N GLU A 95 9.50 -12.46 -1.62
CA GLU A 95 9.78 -12.71 -0.19
C GLU A 95 8.49 -12.92 0.64
N ALA A 96 7.34 -13.05 -0.03
CA ALA A 96 6.06 -13.13 0.65
C ALA A 96 4.96 -13.70 -0.26
N PHE A 97 3.91 -14.23 0.34
CA PHE A 97 2.66 -14.47 -0.37
C PHE A 97 1.48 -13.89 0.41
N LEU A 98 0.56 -13.27 -0.33
CA LEU A 98 -0.69 -12.74 0.20
C LEU A 98 -1.80 -13.73 -0.07
N VAL A 99 -2.50 -14.15 0.98
CA VAL A 99 -3.63 -15.08 0.92
C VAL A 99 -4.90 -14.32 1.26
N ASN A 100 -5.90 -14.42 0.39
CA ASN A 100 -7.26 -14.03 0.68
C ASN A 100 -8.20 -15.17 0.31
N ILE A 101 -8.73 -15.86 1.31
CA ILE A 101 -9.66 -16.99 1.14
C ILE A 101 -10.70 -16.90 2.26
N LEU A 102 -11.98 -16.80 1.91
CA LEU A 102 -13.08 -16.67 2.86
C LEU A 102 -12.88 -15.48 3.83
N HIS A 103 -12.73 -15.75 5.13
CA HIS A 103 -12.47 -14.74 6.18
C HIS A 103 -10.98 -14.52 6.46
N ILE A 104 -10.10 -15.32 5.83
CA ILE A 104 -8.66 -15.25 6.03
C ILE A 104 -8.08 -14.24 5.06
N ARG A 105 -7.43 -13.22 5.60
CA ARG A 105 -6.59 -12.27 4.88
C ARG A 105 -5.23 -12.29 5.59
N ALA A 106 -4.20 -12.76 4.90
CA ALA A 106 -2.89 -12.94 5.51
C ALA A 106 -1.78 -12.51 4.54
N LEU A 107 -0.73 -11.91 5.10
CA LEU A 107 0.58 -11.83 4.49
C LEU A 107 1.45 -12.87 5.19
N VAL A 108 2.04 -13.76 4.40
CA VAL A 108 2.93 -14.81 4.92
C VAL A 108 4.31 -14.60 4.35
N LYS A 109 5.29 -14.52 5.23
CA LYS A 109 6.73 -14.47 4.93
C LYS A 109 7.40 -15.67 5.60
N ALA A 110 8.69 -15.86 5.33
CA ALA A 110 9.44 -16.96 5.93
C ALA A 110 9.61 -16.81 7.46
N ASP A 111 9.55 -15.58 7.96
CA ASP A 111 9.89 -15.19 9.33
C ASP A 111 8.74 -14.49 10.08
N THR A 112 7.61 -14.27 9.42
CA THR A 112 6.46 -13.61 10.04
C THR A 112 5.17 -13.91 9.29
N VAL A 113 4.07 -13.94 10.03
CA VAL A 113 2.71 -13.95 9.49
C VAL A 113 1.96 -12.73 10.01
N VAL A 114 1.40 -11.94 9.10
CA VAL A 114 0.50 -10.83 9.43
C VAL A 114 -0.91 -11.21 9.01
N LEU A 115 -1.78 -11.39 9.99
CA LEU A 115 -3.21 -11.60 9.78
C LEU A 115 -3.91 -10.25 9.80
N PHE A 116 -4.73 -9.99 8.79
CA PHE A 116 -5.54 -8.78 8.72
C PHE A 116 -6.91 -9.05 9.34
N ASP A 117 -7.18 -8.40 10.46
CA ASP A 117 -8.42 -8.52 11.21
C ASP A 117 -9.57 -7.90 10.40
N THR A 118 -10.71 -8.56 10.43
CA THR A 118 -11.95 -8.04 9.83
C THR A 118 -12.63 -7.06 10.77
N TYR A 119 -12.93 -5.86 10.29
CA TYR A 119 -13.82 -4.94 10.99
C TYR A 119 -15.26 -5.50 11.02
N GLY A 120 -15.76 -5.94 12.18
CA GLY A 120 -17.14 -6.43 12.37
C GLY A 120 -17.26 -7.67 13.26
N SER A 121 -18.48 -8.01 13.70
CA SER A 121 -18.71 -9.01 14.76
C SER A 121 -18.81 -10.46 14.30
N ALA A 122 -19.08 -10.75 13.02
CA ALA A 122 -19.29 -12.12 12.55
C ALA A 122 -17.97 -12.85 12.22
N ASP A 123 -17.02 -12.17 11.57
CA ASP A 123 -15.72 -12.77 11.23
C ASP A 123 -14.75 -12.82 12.42
N SER A 124 -14.98 -12.03 13.47
CA SER A 124 -14.07 -11.98 14.63
C SER A 124 -13.91 -13.33 15.33
N ARG A 125 -14.98 -14.13 15.45
CA ARG A 125 -14.92 -15.48 16.04
C ARG A 125 -14.09 -16.43 15.20
N LEU A 126 -14.32 -16.45 13.88
CA LEU A 126 -13.57 -17.31 12.96
C LEU A 126 -12.10 -16.93 12.94
N HIS A 127 -11.80 -15.63 12.98
CA HIS A 127 -10.46 -15.10 13.12
C HIS A 127 -9.77 -15.58 14.42
N SER A 128 -10.44 -15.49 15.57
CA SER A 128 -9.87 -15.99 16.84
C SER A 128 -9.60 -17.50 16.83
N ILE A 129 -10.51 -18.30 16.26
CA ILE A 129 -10.33 -19.75 16.14
C ILE A 129 -9.13 -20.05 15.22
N PHE A 130 -9.03 -19.34 14.10
CA PHE A 130 -7.91 -19.50 13.17
C PHE A 130 -6.57 -19.13 13.81
N LEU A 131 -6.50 -18.02 14.55
CA LEU A 131 -5.31 -17.60 15.29
C LEU A 131 -4.88 -18.67 16.31
N TYR A 132 -5.83 -19.22 17.06
CA TYR A 132 -5.56 -20.30 18.01
C TYR A 132 -4.96 -21.54 17.32
N HIS A 133 -5.49 -21.93 16.16
CA HIS A 133 -4.94 -23.05 15.39
C HIS A 133 -3.53 -22.78 14.85
N LEU A 134 -3.24 -21.54 14.43
CA LEU A 134 -1.91 -21.15 13.96
C LEU A 134 -0.87 -21.22 15.09
N GLU A 135 -1.15 -20.60 16.23
CA GLU A 135 -0.25 -20.62 17.40
C GLU A 135 -0.06 -22.03 17.95
N ALA A 136 -1.10 -22.88 17.91
CA ALA A 136 -1.00 -24.27 18.33
C ALA A 136 -0.13 -25.13 17.40
N SER A 137 -0.10 -24.82 16.09
CA SER A 137 0.66 -25.60 15.10
C SER A 137 2.15 -25.25 15.04
N GLY A 138 2.55 -24.09 15.60
CA GLY A 138 3.95 -23.68 15.70
C GLY A 138 4.71 -24.29 16.89
N ARG A 139 4.02 -25.04 17.75
CA ARG A 139 4.59 -25.71 18.93
C ARG A 139 4.89 -27.19 18.69
#